data_AF-A0A954NLC2-F1
#
_entry.id   AF-A0A954NLC2-F1
#
_cell.length_a   1.000
_cell.length_b   1.000
_cell.length_c   1.000
_cell.angle_alpha   90.00
_cell.angle_beta   90.00
_cell.angle_gamma   90.00
#
_symmetry.space_group_name_H-M   'P 1'
#
loop_
_entity.id
_entity.type
_entity.pdbx_description
1 polymer ?
#
loop_
_entity_poly.entity_id
_entity_poly.type
_entity_poly.pdbx_seq_one_letter_code
_entity_poly.pdbx_strand_id
1 'polypeptide(L)'
;LRQLAAVERAPRVRQGAVTRDGRGEVVTGIVMMRMGANARQVVAATKAALAQMAPSLARLGVTVDPFYDRTELIDHTIGTVARSLIEGGLLVIVVLFLMLRNLRAGLLVAMVIPLAMLAAFIGMRRFGVSGNLMSLGAIDFGLIVDGAVIVIENSVRLLAARAHQLGRPVTAAERTATVHQASREVLR
;
A
#
# COMPACT_ATOMS: atom_id res chain seq x y z
N LEU A 1 -22.44 -59.27 15.58
CA LEU A 1 -22.18 -57.93 16.17
C LEU A 1 -23.12 -57.61 17.33
N ARG A 2 -24.45 -57.54 17.15
CA ARG A 2 -25.40 -57.29 18.27
C ARG A 2 -25.39 -58.32 19.41
N GLN A 3 -24.93 -59.55 19.13
CA GLN A 3 -24.79 -60.63 20.13
C GLN A 3 -23.43 -60.63 20.85
N LEU A 4 -22.51 -59.74 20.48
CA LEU A 4 -21.12 -59.71 20.98
C LEU A 4 -20.75 -58.37 21.64
N ALA A 5 -21.39 -57.27 21.26
CA ALA A 5 -21.16 -55.96 21.86
C ALA A 5 -22.36 -55.02 21.65
N ALA A 6 -22.50 -54.05 22.57
CA ALA A 6 -23.39 -52.91 22.39
C ALA A 6 -22.78 -51.91 21.40
N VAL A 7 -23.57 -51.49 20.41
CA VAL A 7 -23.17 -50.49 19.42
C VAL A 7 -23.95 -49.21 19.71
N GLU A 8 -23.23 -48.21 20.23
CA GLU A 8 -23.79 -46.91 20.55
C GLU A 8 -23.05 -45.82 19.78
N ARG A 9 -23.77 -44.75 19.41
CA ARG A 9 -23.15 -43.56 18.84
C ARG A 9 -22.57 -42.74 19.98
N ALA A 10 -21.28 -42.89 20.21
CA ALA A 10 -20.53 -42.09 21.16
C ALA A 10 -19.77 -40.95 20.45
N PRO A 11 -19.57 -39.80 21.12
CA PRO A 11 -18.67 -38.76 20.62
C PRO A 11 -17.23 -39.28 20.57
N ARG A 12 -16.45 -38.77 19.62
CA ARG A 12 -15.01 -39.04 19.57
C ARG A 12 -14.34 -38.51 20.85
N VAL A 13 -13.31 -39.21 21.34
CA VAL A 13 -12.48 -38.75 22.45
C VAL A 13 -11.94 -37.35 22.12
N ARG A 14 -12.20 -36.38 22.99
CA ARG A 14 -11.78 -34.99 22.81
C ARG A 14 -10.26 -34.88 22.98
N GLN A 15 -9.61 -34.15 22.08
CA GLN A 15 -8.15 -33.88 22.15
C GLN A 15 -7.84 -32.48 22.72
N GLY A 16 -8.87 -31.74 23.13
CA GLY A 16 -8.76 -30.41 23.72
C GLY A 16 -10.14 -29.81 23.96
N ALA A 17 -10.17 -28.68 24.66
CA ALA A 17 -11.36 -27.86 24.87
C ALA A 17 -11.02 -26.42 24.51
N VAL A 18 -12.01 -25.67 24.03
CA VAL A 18 -11.87 -24.23 23.81
C VAL A 18 -12.92 -23.51 24.63
N THR A 19 -12.52 -22.42 25.28
CA THR A 19 -13.44 -21.59 26.05
C THR A 19 -13.50 -20.20 25.46
N ARG A 20 -14.63 -19.53 25.61
CA ARG A 20 -14.77 -18.12 25.26
C ARG A 20 -14.69 -17.27 26.52
N ASP A 21 -13.60 -16.55 26.68
CA ASP A 21 -13.39 -15.57 27.75
C ASP A 21 -13.70 -16.12 29.17
N GLY A 22 -13.45 -17.42 29.40
CA GLY A 22 -13.72 -18.11 30.66
C GLY A 22 -15.20 -18.34 31.00
N ARG A 23 -16.14 -18.02 30.11
CA ARG A 23 -17.60 -18.10 30.36
C ARG A 23 -18.24 -19.43 30.00
N GLY A 24 -17.48 -20.36 29.44
CA GLY A 24 -17.97 -21.68 29.04
C GLY A 24 -17.20 -22.26 27.85
N GLU A 25 -17.43 -23.54 27.59
CA GLU A 25 -16.87 -24.25 26.44
C GLU A 25 -17.60 -23.85 25.15
N VAL A 26 -16.85 -23.59 24.08
CA VAL A 26 -17.37 -23.21 22.77
C VAL A 26 -16.76 -24.06 21.66
N VAL A 27 -17.42 -24.08 20.51
CA VAL A 27 -16.90 -24.71 19.29
C VAL A 27 -16.12 -23.67 18.48
N THR A 28 -14.88 -24.00 18.14
CA THR A 28 -14.01 -23.14 17.33
C THR A 28 -13.88 -23.68 15.91
N GLY A 29 -14.04 -22.79 14.93
CA GLY A 29 -13.70 -23.03 13.53
C GLY A 29 -12.52 -22.15 13.11
N ILE A 30 -11.54 -22.74 12.41
CA ILE A 30 -10.39 -22.02 11.87
C ILE A 30 -10.42 -22.13 10.35
N VAL A 31 -10.35 -20.99 9.67
CA VAL A 31 -10.25 -20.93 8.21
C VAL A 31 -8.80 -20.75 7.82
N MET A 32 -8.24 -21.75 7.16
CA MET A 32 -6.87 -21.73 6.65
C MET A 32 -6.86 -21.28 5.18
N MET A 33 -5.94 -20.39 4.85
CA MET A 33 -5.78 -19.89 3.49
C MET A 33 -4.74 -20.72 2.73
N ARG A 34 -4.90 -20.84 1.41
CA ARG A 34 -3.87 -21.44 0.56
C ARG A 34 -2.63 -20.54 0.52
N MET A 35 -1.46 -21.15 0.39
CA MET A 35 -0.20 -20.40 0.19
C MET A 35 -0.31 -19.49 -1.03
N GLY A 36 0.09 -18.22 -0.87
CA GLY A 36 0.01 -17.19 -1.91
C GLY A 36 -1.39 -16.59 -2.15
N ALA A 37 -2.43 -17.05 -1.45
CA ALA A 37 -3.76 -16.46 -1.57
C ALA A 37 -3.82 -15.06 -0.91
N ASN A 38 -4.67 -14.18 -1.46
CA ASN A 38 -4.89 -12.85 -0.91
C ASN A 38 -5.76 -12.92 0.35
N ALA A 39 -5.22 -12.48 1.49
CA ALA A 39 -5.90 -12.58 2.78
C ALA A 39 -7.25 -11.85 2.81
N ARG A 40 -7.33 -10.64 2.23
CA ARG A 40 -8.55 -9.83 2.20
C ARG A 40 -9.64 -10.52 1.38
N GLN A 41 -9.28 -11.13 0.24
CA GLN A 41 -10.26 -11.86 -0.58
C GLN A 41 -10.79 -13.11 0.14
N VAL A 42 -9.92 -13.88 0.80
CA VAL A 42 -10.34 -15.11 1.50
C VAL A 42 -11.25 -14.79 2.68
N VAL A 43 -10.91 -13.76 3.47
CA VAL A 43 -11.77 -13.33 4.58
C VAL A 43 -13.12 -12.81 4.07
N ALA A 44 -13.13 -11.99 3.01
CA ALA A 44 -14.37 -11.49 2.42
C ALA A 44 -15.29 -12.63 1.94
N ALA A 45 -14.73 -13.61 1.24
CA ALA A 45 -15.47 -14.80 0.81
C ALA A 45 -16.00 -15.63 1.98
N THR A 46 -15.19 -15.77 3.04
CA THR A 46 -15.59 -16.50 4.26
C THR A 46 -16.76 -15.81 4.97
N LYS A 47 -16.69 -14.48 5.13
CA LYS A 47 -17.77 -13.68 5.74
C LYS A 47 -19.06 -13.78 4.92
N ALA A 48 -18.96 -13.73 3.60
CA ALA A 48 -20.11 -13.89 2.71
C ALA A 48 -20.76 -15.28 2.84
N ALA A 49 -19.95 -16.34 2.89
CA ALA A 49 -20.46 -17.71 3.10
C ALA A 49 -21.12 -17.89 4.48
N LEU A 50 -20.51 -17.35 5.54
CA LEU A 50 -21.08 -17.38 6.88
C LEU A 50 -22.40 -16.60 6.97
N ALA A 51 -22.49 -15.45 6.31
CA ALA A 51 -23.73 -14.65 6.26
C ALA A 51 -24.87 -15.42 5.57
N GLN A 52 -24.59 -16.20 4.53
CA GLN A 52 -25.58 -17.06 3.88
C GLN A 52 -26.06 -18.20 4.80
N MET A 53 -25.18 -18.73 5.65
CA MET A 53 -25.50 -19.82 6.58
C MET A 53 -26.14 -19.34 7.89
N ALA A 54 -25.98 -18.05 8.24
CA ALA A 54 -26.43 -17.47 9.50
C ALA A 54 -27.92 -17.72 9.82
N PRO A 55 -28.89 -17.63 8.89
CA PRO A 55 -30.29 -17.90 9.21
C PRO A 55 -30.56 -19.34 9.62
N SER A 56 -29.86 -20.30 9.00
CA SER A 56 -30.00 -21.73 9.32
C SER A 56 -29.36 -22.06 10.67
N LEU A 57 -28.22 -21.43 10.98
CA LEU A 57 -27.55 -21.57 12.27
C LEU A 57 -28.37 -20.95 13.42
N ALA A 58 -28.98 -19.79 13.19
CA ALA A 58 -29.84 -19.13 14.17
C ALA A 58 -31.07 -19.97 14.52
N ARG A 59 -31.68 -20.67 13.55
CA ARG A 59 -32.77 -21.64 13.82
C ARG A 59 -32.35 -22.80 14.71
N LEU A 60 -31.07 -23.14 14.74
CA LEU A 60 -30.49 -24.17 15.60
C LEU A 60 -29.99 -23.61 16.95
N GLY A 61 -30.21 -22.32 17.24
CA GLY A 61 -29.71 -21.66 18.45
C GLY A 61 -28.20 -21.41 18.45
N VAL A 62 -27.55 -21.50 17.29
CA VAL A 62 -26.09 -21.32 17.15
C VAL A 62 -25.78 -19.88 16.76
N THR A 63 -24.91 -19.24 17.54
CA THR A 63 -24.37 -17.90 17.22
C THR A 63 -22.90 -18.02 16.85
N VAL A 64 -22.50 -17.41 15.74
CA VAL A 64 -21.11 -17.39 15.27
C VAL A 64 -20.51 -16.03 15.60
N ASP A 65 -19.45 -16.02 16.41
CA ASP A 65 -18.77 -14.79 16.81
C ASP A 65 -17.28 -14.84 16.40
N PRO A 66 -16.84 -14.02 15.42
CA PRO A 66 -15.45 -13.99 14.99
C PRO A 66 -14.55 -13.37 16.08
N PHE A 67 -13.56 -14.14 16.56
CA PHE A 67 -12.62 -13.67 17.58
C PHE A 67 -11.28 -13.16 17.00
N TYR A 68 -10.98 -13.47 15.73
CA TYR A 68 -9.74 -13.06 15.07
C TYR A 68 -9.99 -12.84 13.57
N ASP A 69 -9.74 -11.61 13.11
CA ASP A 69 -9.80 -11.24 11.70
C ASP A 69 -8.47 -10.61 11.26
N ARG A 70 -7.73 -11.33 10.40
CA ARG A 70 -6.46 -10.86 9.85
C ARG A 70 -6.60 -9.57 9.04
N THR A 71 -7.79 -9.27 8.53
CA THR A 71 -8.06 -8.07 7.71
C THR A 71 -7.97 -6.80 8.52
N GLU A 72 -8.40 -6.82 9.78
CA GLU A 72 -8.38 -5.65 10.67
C GLU A 72 -6.95 -5.12 10.88
N LEU A 73 -6.01 -6.02 11.15
CA LEU A 73 -4.60 -5.68 11.26
C LEU A 73 -4.03 -5.12 9.95
N ILE A 74 -4.40 -5.73 8.82
CA ILE A 74 -3.98 -5.28 7.48
C ILE A 74 -4.51 -3.88 7.19
N ASP A 75 -5.79 -3.62 7.48
CA ASP A 75 -6.47 -2.35 7.20
C ASP A 75 -5.89 -1.23 8.06
N HIS A 76 -5.66 -1.47 9.36
CA HIS A 76 -4.97 -0.51 10.21
C HIS A 76 -3.56 -0.19 9.71
N THR A 77 -2.79 -1.21 9.33
CA THR A 77 -1.44 -1.02 8.83
C THR A 77 -1.44 -0.21 7.53
N ILE A 78 -2.32 -0.54 6.58
CA ILE A 78 -2.46 0.22 5.32
C ILE A 78 -2.90 1.66 5.59
N GLY A 79 -3.82 1.88 6.53
CA GLY A 79 -4.29 3.21 6.90
C GLY A 79 -3.16 4.10 7.43
N THR A 80 -2.35 3.58 8.36
CA THR A 80 -1.18 4.28 8.89
C THR A 80 -0.19 4.60 7.77
N VAL A 81 0.09 3.63 6.90
CA VAL A 81 1.01 3.81 5.77
C VAL A 81 0.50 4.86 4.80
N ALA A 82 -0.76 4.81 4.42
CA ALA A 82 -1.37 5.80 3.54
C ALA A 82 -1.28 7.21 4.13
N ARG A 83 -1.56 7.35 5.43
CA ARG A 83 -1.39 8.63 6.13
C ARG A 83 0.05 9.10 6.09
N SER A 84 1.01 8.23 6.40
CA SER A 84 2.44 8.57 6.35
C SER A 84 2.93 8.92 4.94
N LEU A 85 2.42 8.25 3.89
CA LEU A 85 2.73 8.60 2.49
C LEU A 85 2.20 9.99 2.14
N ILE A 86 0.99 10.33 2.59
CA ILE A 86 0.38 11.65 2.35
C ILE A 86 1.13 12.74 3.12
N GLU A 87 1.40 12.53 4.41
CA GLU A 87 2.12 13.47 5.26
C GLU A 87 3.55 13.70 4.76
N GLY A 88 4.27 12.62 4.44
CA GLY A 88 5.62 12.68 3.86
C GLY A 88 5.64 13.36 2.50
N GLY A 89 4.72 12.99 1.60
CA GLY A 89 4.61 13.60 0.27
C GLY A 89 4.29 15.10 0.34
N LEU A 90 3.41 15.51 1.25
CA LEU A 90 3.12 16.92 1.48
C LEU A 90 4.35 17.68 1.99
N LEU A 91 5.11 17.09 2.92
CA LEU A 91 6.33 17.69 3.44
C LEU A 91 7.38 17.89 2.33
N VAL A 92 7.55 16.89 1.45
CA VAL A 92 8.41 17.05 0.26
C VAL A 92 7.94 18.22 -0.59
N ILE A 93 6.65 18.29 -0.93
CA ILE A 93 6.09 19.39 -1.73
C ILE A 93 6.37 20.75 -1.11
N VAL A 94 6.17 20.91 0.20
CA VAL A 94 6.45 22.16 0.92
C VAL A 94 7.92 22.55 0.82
N VAL A 95 8.84 21.62 1.05
CA VAL A 95 10.28 21.86 0.94
C VAL A 95 10.68 22.23 -0.49
N LEU A 96 10.09 21.59 -1.50
CA LEU A 96 10.32 21.91 -2.91
C LEU A 96 9.92 23.33 -3.27
N PHE A 97 8.73 23.78 -2.83
CA PHE A 97 8.29 25.15 -3.08
C PHE A 97 9.20 26.17 -2.38
N LEU A 98 9.71 25.84 -1.18
CA LEU A 98 10.62 26.70 -0.43
C LEU A 98 12.00 26.79 -1.10
N MET A 99 12.54 25.69 -1.62
CA MET A 99 13.81 25.66 -2.33
C MET A 99 13.76 26.34 -3.70
N LEU A 100 12.75 26.03 -4.51
CA LEU A 100 12.72 26.51 -5.91
C LEU A 100 12.19 27.94 -6.04
N ARG A 101 11.36 28.41 -5.10
CA ARG A 101 10.63 29.70 -5.16
C ARG A 101 9.92 29.96 -6.50
N ASN A 102 9.68 28.91 -7.28
CA ASN A 102 9.10 28.95 -8.61
C ASN A 102 7.99 27.91 -8.68
N LEU A 103 6.75 28.38 -8.70
CA LEU A 103 5.56 27.54 -8.66
C LEU A 103 5.49 26.55 -9.82
N ARG A 104 5.93 26.95 -11.02
CA ARG A 104 5.90 26.10 -12.23
C ARG A 104 6.90 24.95 -12.12
N ALA A 105 8.11 25.25 -11.65
CA ALA A 105 9.14 24.24 -11.42
C ALA A 105 8.73 23.26 -10.31
N GLY A 106 8.16 23.77 -9.21
CA GLY A 106 7.64 22.96 -8.11
C GLY A 106 6.53 22.00 -8.55
N LEU A 107 5.58 22.46 -9.36
CA LEU A 107 4.51 21.60 -9.91
C LEU A 107 5.05 20.50 -10.83
N LEU A 108 6.07 20.79 -11.64
CA LEU A 108 6.69 19.78 -12.50
C LEU A 108 7.35 18.68 -11.67
N VAL A 109 8.11 19.03 -10.62
CA VAL A 109 8.71 18.04 -9.71
C VAL A 109 7.62 17.28 -8.96
N ALA A 110 6.58 17.96 -8.47
CA ALA A 110 5.48 17.32 -7.74
C ALA A 110 4.77 16.25 -8.59
N MET A 111 4.67 16.43 -9.92
CA MET A 111 4.11 15.43 -10.84
C MET A 111 4.99 14.19 -11.03
N VAL A 112 6.29 14.26 -10.72
CA VAL A 112 7.19 13.09 -10.78
C VAL A 112 6.84 12.07 -9.71
N ILE A 113 6.39 12.51 -8.53
CA ILE A 113 6.00 11.63 -7.41
C ILE A 113 4.89 10.63 -7.81
N PRO A 114 3.70 11.06 -8.27
CA PRO A 114 2.64 10.13 -8.67
C PRO A 114 3.03 9.28 -9.88
N LEU A 115 3.82 9.83 -10.81
CA LEU A 115 4.27 9.08 -11.98
C LEU A 115 5.24 7.95 -11.61
N ALA A 116 6.19 8.22 -10.72
CA ALA A 116 7.12 7.23 -10.19
C ALA A 116 6.39 6.17 -9.35
N MET A 117 5.44 6.58 -8.51
CA MET A 117 4.58 5.63 -7.77
C MET A 117 3.77 4.74 -8.71
N LEU A 118 3.18 5.30 -9.78
CA LEU A 118 2.45 4.53 -10.77
C LEU A 118 3.34 3.49 -11.45
N ALA A 119 4.55 3.88 -11.87
CA ALA A 119 5.53 2.97 -12.45
C ALA A 119 5.94 1.85 -11.45
N ALA A 120 6.14 2.19 -10.18
CA ALA A 120 6.43 1.22 -9.12
C ALA A 120 5.28 0.23 -8.92
N PHE A 121 4.02 0.69 -8.88
CA PHE A 121 2.85 -0.18 -8.77
C PHE A 121 2.69 -1.11 -9.97
N ILE A 122 2.93 -0.61 -11.19
CA ILE A 122 2.94 -1.44 -12.41
C ILE A 122 4.02 -2.53 -12.30
N GLY A 123 5.23 -2.17 -11.85
CA GLY A 123 6.32 -3.11 -11.61
C GLY A 123 5.95 -4.18 -10.58
N MET A 124 5.46 -3.78 -9.41
CA MET A 124 5.02 -4.71 -8.36
C MET A 124 3.98 -5.70 -8.86
N ARG A 125 2.99 -5.23 -9.64
CA ARG A 125 2.00 -6.10 -10.29
C ARG A 125 2.65 -7.08 -11.27
N ARG A 126 3.65 -6.65 -12.03
CA ARG A 126 4.32 -7.49 -13.04
C ARG A 126 5.21 -8.57 -12.43
N PHE A 127 5.88 -8.25 -11.32
CA PHE A 127 6.78 -9.16 -10.60
C PHE A 127 6.09 -9.96 -9.49
N GLY A 128 4.79 -9.75 -9.26
CA GLY A 128 4.03 -10.45 -8.22
C GLY A 128 4.41 -10.05 -6.80
N VAL A 129 5.10 -8.91 -6.63
CA VAL A 129 5.44 -8.37 -5.32
C VAL A 129 4.18 -7.75 -4.72
N SER A 130 3.83 -8.16 -3.51
CA SER A 130 2.66 -7.59 -2.81
C SER A 130 2.93 -6.13 -2.44
N GLY A 131 1.96 -5.25 -2.70
CA GLY A 131 1.96 -3.87 -2.17
C GLY A 131 1.67 -3.84 -0.67
N ASN A 132 2.52 -4.49 0.12
CA ASN A 132 2.46 -4.48 1.58
C ASN A 132 3.30 -3.32 2.13
N LEU A 133 3.26 -3.09 3.44
CA LEU A 133 4.00 -2.02 4.11
C LEU A 133 5.51 -2.08 3.86
N MET A 134 6.13 -3.26 3.88
CA MET A 134 7.57 -3.39 3.63
C MET A 134 7.93 -2.97 2.20
N SER A 135 7.10 -3.36 1.22
CA SER A 135 7.32 -3.00 -0.18
C SER A 135 6.98 -1.55 -0.48
N LEU A 136 5.92 -0.98 0.12
CA LEU A 136 5.59 0.45 -0.01
C LEU A 136 6.61 1.34 0.70
N GLY A 137 7.08 0.94 1.88
CA GLY A 137 8.09 1.68 2.65
C GLY A 137 9.47 1.68 1.99
N ALA A 138 9.76 0.68 1.15
CA ALA A 138 10.99 0.65 0.35
C ALA A 138 10.99 1.67 -0.80
N ILE A 139 9.84 2.25 -1.14
CA ILE A 139 9.71 3.34 -2.12
C ILE A 139 10.08 4.64 -1.39
N ASP A 140 11.38 4.97 -1.38
CA ASP A 140 11.87 6.21 -0.76
C ASP A 140 11.55 7.43 -1.64
N PHE A 141 10.66 8.30 -1.15
CA PHE A 141 10.31 9.54 -1.84
C PHE A 141 11.50 10.49 -1.99
N GLY A 142 12.41 10.52 -1.00
CA GLY A 142 13.60 11.37 -1.06
C GLY A 142 14.45 10.99 -2.25
N LEU A 143 14.78 9.70 -2.37
CA LEU A 143 15.55 9.16 -3.48
C LEU A 143 14.86 9.35 -4.84
N ILE A 144 13.53 9.15 -4.91
CA ILE A 144 12.78 9.27 -6.17
C ILE A 144 12.74 10.72 -6.68
N VAL A 145 12.69 11.69 -5.76
CA VAL A 145 12.50 13.10 -6.11
C VAL A 145 13.83 13.83 -6.30
N ASP A 146 14.90 13.41 -5.61
CA ASP A 146 16.20 14.07 -5.62
C ASP A 146 16.74 14.32 -7.05
N GLY A 147 16.77 13.27 -7.89
CA GLY A 147 17.24 13.41 -9.28
C GLY A 147 16.42 14.39 -10.11
N ALA A 148 15.09 14.45 -9.91
CA ALA A 148 14.23 15.39 -10.62
C ALA A 148 14.45 16.83 -10.14
N VAL A 149 14.69 17.03 -8.84
CA VAL A 149 14.96 18.34 -8.24
C VAL A 149 16.27 18.90 -8.77
N ILE A 150 17.35 18.11 -8.75
CA ILE A 150 18.66 18.55 -9.20
C ILE A 150 18.61 19.01 -10.67
N VAL A 151 17.93 18.25 -11.54
CA VAL A 151 17.79 18.59 -12.97
C VAL A 151 16.97 19.87 -13.16
N ILE A 152 15.86 20.04 -12.44
CA ILE A 152 15.00 21.22 -12.56
C ILE A 152 15.70 22.46 -11.98
N GLU A 153 16.37 22.34 -10.84
CA GLU A 153 17.13 23.44 -10.23
C GLU A 153 18.26 23.90 -11.17
N ASN A 154 19.03 22.96 -11.75
CA ASN A 154 20.07 23.31 -12.71
C ASN A 154 19.48 24.00 -13.95
N SER A 155 18.36 23.49 -14.46
CA SER A 155 17.67 24.07 -15.61
C SER A 155 17.20 25.50 -15.35
N VAL A 156 16.59 25.75 -14.18
CA VAL A 156 16.12 27.08 -13.77
C VAL A 156 17.31 28.03 -13.58
N ARG A 157 18.39 27.58 -12.95
CA ARG A 157 19.62 28.35 -12.75
C ARG A 157 20.26 28.76 -14.07
N LEU A 158 20.45 27.83 -15.01
CA LEU A 158 21.06 28.12 -16.32
C LEU A 158 20.17 29.06 -17.15
N LEU A 159 18.86 28.87 -17.13
CA LEU A 159 17.92 29.76 -17.83
C LEU A 159 17.95 31.18 -17.26
N ALA A 160 18.01 31.32 -15.94
CA ALA A 160 18.13 32.63 -15.29
C ALA A 160 19.46 33.31 -15.64
N ALA A 161 20.58 32.58 -15.60
CA ALA A 161 21.88 33.09 -16.00
C ALA A 161 21.91 33.53 -17.46
N ARG A 162 21.29 32.74 -18.36
CA ARG A 162 21.22 33.06 -19.80
C ARG A 162 20.35 34.28 -20.09
N ALA A 163 19.21 34.40 -19.41
CA ALA A 163 18.35 35.58 -19.51
C ALA A 163 19.09 36.86 -19.06
N HIS A 164 19.87 36.76 -17.97
CA HIS A 164 20.63 37.89 -17.43
C HIS A 164 21.81 38.28 -18.33
N GLN A 165 22.48 37.32 -18.96
CA GLN A 165 23.55 37.58 -19.96
C GLN A 165 23.01 38.26 -21.23
N LEU A 166 21.82 37.85 -21.69
CA LEU A 166 21.22 38.38 -22.92
C LEU A 166 20.50 39.72 -22.72
N GLY A 167 20.21 40.11 -21.47
CA GLY A 167 19.41 41.32 -21.15
C GLY A 167 17.96 41.24 -21.66
N ARG A 168 17.51 40.09 -22.14
CA ARG A 168 16.18 39.84 -22.68
C ARG A 168 15.68 38.45 -22.27
N PRO A 169 14.35 38.23 -22.25
CA PRO A 169 13.81 36.89 -22.07
C PRO A 169 14.33 35.93 -23.16
N VAL A 170 14.58 34.69 -22.72
CA VAL A 170 15.10 33.60 -23.54
C VAL A 170 14.02 33.14 -24.53
N THR A 171 14.37 33.01 -25.82
CA THR A 171 13.44 32.50 -26.84
C THR A 171 13.14 31.01 -26.64
N ALA A 172 12.10 30.49 -27.30
CA ALA A 172 11.73 29.08 -27.18
C ALA A 172 12.85 28.12 -27.63
N ALA A 173 13.57 28.46 -28.72
CA ALA A 173 14.68 27.65 -29.22
C ALA A 173 15.88 27.66 -28.25
N GLU A 174 16.26 28.84 -27.75
CA GLU A 174 17.32 29.00 -26.75
C GLU A 174 16.97 28.27 -25.45
N ARG A 175 15.71 28.36 -25.01
CA ARG A 175 15.23 27.70 -23.80
C ARG A 175 15.37 26.19 -23.88
N THR A 176 14.96 25.58 -24.99
CA THR A 176 15.10 24.13 -25.19
C THR A 176 16.57 23.71 -25.22
N ALA A 177 17.43 24.47 -25.90
CA ALA A 177 18.86 24.20 -25.95
C ALA A 177 19.52 24.29 -24.56
N THR A 178 19.17 25.32 -23.78
CA THR A 178 19.68 25.52 -22.41
C THR A 178 19.18 24.43 -21.46
N VAL A 179 17.91 24.02 -21.54
CA VAL A 179 17.38 22.91 -20.73
C VAL A 179 18.08 21.60 -21.09
N HIS A 180 18.28 21.33 -22.39
CA HIS A 180 18.99 20.13 -22.82
C HIS A 180 20.44 20.10 -22.34
N GLN A 181 21.14 21.25 -22.36
CA GLN A 181 22.47 21.36 -21.77
C GLN A 181 22.43 21.10 -20.25
N ALA A 182 21.50 21.73 -19.53
CA ALA A 182 21.35 21.59 -18.09
C ALA A 182 21.11 20.13 -17.67
N SER A 183 20.29 19.38 -18.44
CA SER A 183 20.07 17.96 -18.20
C SER A 183 21.32 17.11 -18.43
N ARG A 184 22.13 17.43 -19.45
CA ARG A 184 23.39 16.70 -19.74
C ARG A 184 24.49 16.95 -18.72
N GLU A 185 24.51 18.11 -18.08
CA GLU A 185 25.47 18.42 -17.01
C GLU A 185 25.20 17.60 -15.75
N VAL A 186 23.94 17.34 -15.42
CA VAL A 186 23.55 16.58 -14.23
C VAL A 186 23.71 15.06 -14.43
N LEU A 187 23.67 14.58 -15.67
CA LEU A 187 23.82 13.16 -16.01
C LEU A 187 25.29 12.68 -16.12
N ARG A 188 26.26 13.58 -16.00
CA ARG A 188 27.69 13.29 -16.05
C ARG A 188 28.27 13.18 -14.65
#